data_AF-A0A1N7UJ67-F1
#
_entry.id   AF-A0A1N7UJ67-F1
#
_cell.length_a   1.000
_cell.length_b   1.000
_cell.length_c   1.000
_cell.angle_alpha   90.00
_cell.angle_beta   90.00
_cell.angle_gamma   90.00
#
_symmetry.space_group_name_H-M   'P 1'
#
loop_
_entity.id
_entity.type
_entity.pdbx_description
1 polymer ?
#
loop_
_entity_poly.entity_id
_entity_poly.type
_entity_poly.pdbx_seq_one_letter_code
_entity_poly.pdbx_strand_id
1 'polypeptide(L)'
;MTIDKQKLQKLLWAEAASYRADCADWKRNTEALDEFLGEKTVGEVALELLAENEALRKSSGRYEWLRQSRSGYIEVVEWIGPHATGMTGEDLDALLDTAMGKGEQS
;
A
#
# COMPACT_ATOMS: atom_id res chain seq x y z
N MET A 1 5.71 -8.63 -7.16
CA MET A 1 7.08 -8.54 -6.62
C MET A 1 7.03 -8.78 -5.11
N THR A 2 7.99 -9.51 -4.52
CA THR A 2 8.07 -9.82 -3.08
C THR A 2 9.29 -9.13 -2.44
N ILE A 3 9.42 -7.82 -2.64
CA ILE A 3 10.49 -7.03 -2.00
C ILE A 3 9.98 -6.44 -0.69
N ASP A 4 10.83 -6.42 0.34
CA ASP A 4 10.52 -5.71 1.58
C ASP A 4 10.56 -4.20 1.34
N LYS A 5 9.37 -3.62 1.10
CA LYS A 5 9.20 -2.20 0.77
C LYS A 5 9.62 -1.28 1.93
N GLN A 6 9.49 -1.74 3.18
CA GLN A 6 9.88 -0.96 4.37
C GLN A 6 11.40 -0.90 4.51
N LYS A 7 12.08 -2.03 4.28
CA LYS A 7 13.55 -2.06 4.25
C LYS A 7 14.11 -1.25 3.07
N LEU A 8 13.50 -1.39 1.88
CA LEU A 8 13.85 -0.59 0.69
C LEU A 8 13.77 0.92 0.99
N GLN A 9 12.66 1.37 1.57
CA GLN A 9 12.43 2.79 1.90
C GLN A 9 13.51 3.34 2.84
N LYS A 10 13.88 2.60 3.88
CA LYS A 10 14.92 3.00 4.82
C LYS A 10 16.29 3.17 4.14
N LEU A 11 16.65 2.23 3.27
CA LEU A 11 17.92 2.28 2.52
C LEU A 11 17.93 3.46 1.54
N LEU A 12 16.85 3.67 0.79
CA LEU A 12 16.73 4.81 -0.14
C LEU A 12 16.80 6.16 0.58
N TRP A 13 16.20 6.27 1.77
CA TRP A 13 16.31 7.50 2.57
C TRP A 13 17.71 7.73 3.13
N ALA A 14 18.39 6.69 3.58
CA ALA A 14 19.79 6.79 4.03
C ALA A 14 20.71 7.22 2.87
N GLU A 15 20.52 6.66 1.68
CA GLU A 15 21.28 7.02 0.48
C GLU A 15 21.04 8.49 0.08
N ALA A 16 19.77 8.90 0.00
CA ALA A 16 19.41 10.29 -0.34
C ALA A 16 19.92 11.29 0.70
N ALA A 17 19.94 10.92 1.98
CA ALA A 17 20.47 11.75 3.05
C ALA A 17 22.00 11.91 2.95
N SER A 18 22.74 10.81 2.73
CA SER A 18 24.20 10.87 2.56
C SER A 18 24.61 11.65 1.32
N TYR A 19 23.90 11.49 0.21
CA TYR A 19 24.14 12.27 -1.01
C TYR A 19 23.94 13.78 -0.79
N ARG A 20 22.85 14.17 -0.10
CA ARG A 20 22.57 15.58 0.20
C ARG A 20 23.54 16.20 1.20
N ALA A 21 24.04 15.41 2.12
CA ALA A 21 24.98 15.86 3.16
C ALA A 21 26.44 15.91 2.67
N ASP A 22 26.73 15.51 1.43
CA ASP A 22 28.09 15.25 0.92
C ASP A 22 28.91 14.42 1.92
N CYS A 23 28.22 13.46 2.57
CA CYS A 23 28.78 12.67 3.65
C CYS A 23 29.50 11.46 3.05
N ALA A 24 30.72 11.18 3.54
CA ALA A 24 31.53 10.04 3.11
C ALA A 24 30.85 8.67 3.31
N ASP A 25 29.75 8.61 4.06
CA ASP A 25 28.92 7.42 4.24
C ASP A 25 28.12 7.00 2.99
N TRP A 26 28.11 7.80 1.92
CA TRP A 26 27.41 7.46 0.68
C TRP A 26 27.80 6.07 0.15
N LYS A 27 29.10 5.74 0.16
CA LYS A 27 29.58 4.44 -0.33
C LYS A 27 29.00 3.25 0.42
N ARG A 28 28.90 3.35 1.75
CA ARG A 28 28.32 2.29 2.60
C ARG A 28 26.82 2.13 2.35
N ASN A 29 26.11 3.23 2.12
CA ASN A 29 24.68 3.20 1.85
C ASN A 29 24.39 2.63 0.46
N THR A 30 25.22 2.98 -0.55
CA THR A 30 25.14 2.40 -1.89
C THR A 30 25.40 0.89 -1.85
N GLU A 31 26.45 0.43 -1.15
CA GLU A 31 26.76 -1.00 -1.01
C GLU A 31 25.63 -1.78 -0.32
N ALA A 32 25.05 -1.23 0.76
CA ALA A 32 23.92 -1.85 1.45
C ALA A 32 22.65 -1.91 0.60
N LEU A 33 22.45 -0.90 -0.27
CA LEU A 33 21.34 -0.87 -1.21
C LEU A 33 21.53 -1.92 -2.32
N ASP A 34 22.73 -2.00 -2.90
CA ASP A 34 23.07 -2.99 -3.93
C ASP A 34 22.95 -4.42 -3.39
N GLU A 35 23.46 -4.70 -2.19
CA GLU A 35 23.30 -6.00 -1.53
C GLU A 35 21.82 -6.35 -1.31
N PHE A 36 21.00 -5.38 -0.90
CA PHE A 36 19.58 -5.60 -0.66
C PHE A 36 18.79 -5.86 -1.96
N LEU A 37 19.16 -5.20 -3.07
CA LEU A 37 18.49 -5.35 -4.35
C LEU A 37 18.96 -6.60 -5.12
N GLY A 38 20.17 -7.10 -4.84
CA GLY A 38 20.74 -8.26 -5.48
C GLY A 38 21.03 -8.02 -6.96
N GLU A 39 20.42 -8.82 -7.84
CA GLU A 39 20.59 -8.66 -9.30
C GLU A 39 19.80 -7.50 -9.90
N LYS A 40 18.87 -6.92 -9.14
CA LYS A 40 18.01 -5.84 -9.65
C LYS A 40 18.62 -4.49 -9.39
N THR A 41 18.41 -3.58 -10.33
CA THR A 41 18.70 -2.17 -10.15
C THR A 41 17.55 -1.45 -9.42
N VAL A 42 17.85 -0.30 -8.81
CA VAL A 42 16.82 0.61 -8.27
C VAL A 42 15.77 0.96 -9.34
N GLY A 43 16.20 1.13 -10.60
CA GLY A 43 15.31 1.45 -11.70
C GLY A 43 14.32 0.33 -12.02
N GLU A 44 14.77 -0.92 -12.06
CA GLU A 44 13.90 -2.09 -12.28
C GLU A 44 12.90 -2.25 -11.13
N VAL A 45 13.36 -2.12 -9.90
CA VAL A 45 12.46 -2.15 -8.73
C VAL A 45 11.45 -1.00 -8.77
N ALA A 46 11.85 0.20 -9.18
CA ALA A 46 10.93 1.32 -9.33
C ALA A 46 9.86 1.05 -10.41
N LEU A 47 10.24 0.50 -11.56
CA LEU A 47 9.31 0.14 -12.63
C LEU A 47 8.34 -0.96 -12.18
N GLU A 48 8.82 -1.97 -11.47
CA GLU A 48 7.98 -3.02 -10.90
C GLU A 48 7.01 -2.49 -9.85
N LEU A 49 7.44 -1.57 -8.98
CA LEU A 49 6.57 -0.91 -8.00
C LEU A 49 5.52 -0.02 -8.67
N LEU A 50 5.86 0.66 -9.77
CA LEU A 50 4.90 1.45 -10.54
C LEU A 50 3.83 0.55 -11.17
N ALA A 51 4.24 -0.57 -11.78
CA ALA A 51 3.32 -1.54 -12.34
C ALA A 51 2.41 -2.17 -11.28
N GLU A 52 2.96 -2.50 -10.11
CA GLU A 52 2.18 -2.99 -8.97
C GLU A 52 1.18 -1.93 -8.47
N ASN A 53 1.61 -0.67 -8.35
CA ASN A 53 0.72 0.42 -7.92
C ASN A 53 -0.42 0.65 -8.93
N GLU A 54 -0.12 0.58 -10.23
CA GLU A 54 -1.14 0.67 -11.28
C GLU A 54 -2.14 -0.48 -11.19
N ALA A 55 -1.67 -1.71 -10.96
CA ALA A 55 -2.54 -2.87 -10.76
C ALA A 55 -3.43 -2.72 -9.51
N LEU A 56 -2.87 -2.22 -8.40
CA LEU A 56 -3.62 -1.94 -7.17
C LEU A 56 -4.64 -0.81 -7.34
N ARG A 57 -4.29 0.25 -8.08
CA ARG A 57 -5.23 1.33 -8.41
C ARG A 57 -6.37 0.85 -9.29
N LYS A 58 -6.08 0.03 -10.31
CA LYS A 58 -7.11 -0.60 -11.15
C LYS A 58 -8.01 -1.50 -10.31
N SER A 59 -7.45 -2.31 -9.42
CA SER A 59 -8.24 -3.21 -8.58
C SER A 59 -9.13 -2.45 -7.60
N SER A 60 -8.62 -1.37 -6.98
CA SER A 60 -9.35 -0.47 -6.08
C SER A 60 -10.44 0.32 -6.82
N GLY A 61 -10.13 0.90 -7.99
CA GLY A 61 -11.08 1.67 -8.79
C GLY A 61 -12.32 0.90 -9.22
N ARG A 62 -12.21 -0.43 -9.43
CA ARG A 62 -13.38 -1.29 -9.70
C ARG A 62 -14.41 -1.29 -8.58
N TYR A 63 -14.00 -0.95 -7.36
CA TYR A 63 -14.84 -0.96 -6.16
C TYR A 63 -15.11 0.46 -5.64
N GLU A 64 -14.65 1.49 -6.33
CA GLU A 64 -14.85 2.90 -5.93
C GLU A 64 -16.33 3.26 -5.83
N TRP A 65 -17.18 2.61 -6.63
CA TRP A 65 -18.63 2.75 -6.54
C TRP A 65 -19.20 2.33 -5.18
N LEU A 66 -18.57 1.41 -4.42
CA LEU A 66 -19.03 1.01 -3.08
C LEU A 66 -18.87 2.15 -2.05
N ARG A 67 -17.93 3.07 -2.29
CA ARG A 67 -17.73 4.24 -1.44
C ARG A 67 -18.76 5.34 -1.69
N GLN A 68 -19.49 5.28 -2.80
CA GLN A 68 -20.51 6.28 -3.12
C GLN A 68 -21.77 6.02 -2.29
N SER A 69 -22.27 7.06 -1.60
CA SER A 69 -23.40 6.98 -0.65
C SER A 69 -24.73 6.47 -1.22
N ARG A 70 -24.82 6.28 -2.54
CA ARG A 70 -25.98 5.76 -3.25
C ARG A 70 -25.57 4.94 -4.46
N SER A 71 -24.68 3.96 -4.30
CA SER A 71 -24.60 2.92 -5.32
C SER A 71 -25.91 2.13 -5.30
N GLY A 72 -26.82 2.43 -6.22
CA GLY A 72 -28.15 1.82 -6.31
C GLY A 72 -28.16 0.33 -6.66
N TYR A 73 -27.04 -0.39 -6.46
CA TYR A 73 -26.87 -1.78 -6.89
C TYR A 73 -26.50 -2.76 -5.78
N ILE A 74 -25.92 -2.34 -4.65
CA ILE A 74 -25.70 -3.19 -3.47
C ILE A 74 -25.84 -2.34 -2.21
N GLU A 75 -26.93 -2.51 -1.46
CA GLU A 75 -26.94 -2.16 -0.03
C GLU A 75 -26.19 -3.28 0.69
N VAL A 76 -25.03 -3.00 1.30
CA VAL A 76 -24.45 -3.90 2.29
C VAL A 76 -25.33 -3.77 3.53
N VAL A 77 -26.42 -4.51 3.55
CA VAL A 77 -27.32 -4.58 4.71
C VAL A 77 -26.64 -5.48 5.73
N GLU A 78 -25.94 -4.88 6.69
CA GLU A 78 -25.71 -5.58 7.95
C GLU A 78 -27.09 -5.84 8.55
N TRP A 79 -27.48 -7.10 8.70
CA TRP A 79 -28.80 -7.45 9.25
C TRP A 79 -28.80 -7.26 10.77
N ILE A 80 -28.71 -6.00 11.22
CA ILE A 80 -28.89 -5.61 12.62
C ILE A 80 -30.29 -5.00 12.76
N GLY A 81 -31.30 -5.87 12.87
CA GLY A 81 -32.65 -5.46 13.25
C GLY A 81 -33.39 -4.58 12.23
N PRO A 82 -34.50 -3.91 12.62
CA PRO A 82 -35.51 -3.40 11.70
C PRO A 82 -35.12 -2.14 10.90
N HIS A 83 -33.84 -1.77 10.83
CA HIS A 83 -33.37 -0.60 10.08
C HIS A 83 -32.27 -1.03 9.12
N ALA A 84 -32.58 -1.05 7.82
CA ALA A 84 -31.58 -1.11 6.77
C ALA A 84 -30.88 0.26 6.69
N THR A 85 -29.87 0.47 7.53
CA THR A 85 -28.99 1.63 7.40
C THR A 85 -27.92 1.29 6.39
N GLY A 86 -28.01 1.85 5.18
CA GLY A 86 -27.01 1.64 4.15
C GLY A 86 -25.64 2.12 4.61
N MET A 87 -24.68 1.19 4.71
CA MET A 87 -23.30 1.50 5.08
C MET A 87 -22.54 1.96 3.83
N THR A 88 -22.00 3.18 3.86
CA THR A 88 -21.35 3.78 2.69
C THR A 88 -20.13 4.61 3.09
N GLY A 89 -19.23 4.86 2.15
CA GLY A 89 -18.08 5.75 2.36
C GLY A 89 -17.21 5.33 3.54
N GLU A 90 -16.91 6.28 4.42
CA GLU A 90 -15.98 6.11 5.56
C GLU A 90 -16.45 5.05 6.57
N ASP A 91 -17.75 4.91 6.79
CA ASP A 91 -18.30 3.91 7.72
C ASP A 91 -18.05 2.48 7.21
N LEU A 92 -18.14 2.28 5.88
CA LEU A 92 -17.84 1.00 5.25
C LEU A 92 -16.34 0.68 5.32
N ASP A 93 -15.47 1.68 5.09
CA ASP A 93 -14.03 1.52 5.22
C ASP A 93 -13.64 1.12 6.66
N ALA A 94 -14.18 1.80 7.67
CA ALA A 94 -13.89 1.52 9.07
C ALA A 94 -14.32 0.10 9.51
N LEU A 95 -15.47 -0.38 9.01
CA LEU A 95 -15.93 -1.74 9.29
C LEU A 95 -15.04 -2.78 8.60
N LEU A 96 -14.65 -2.56 7.34
CA LEU A 96 -13.73 -3.43 6.61
C LEU A 96 -12.37 -3.51 7.30
N ASP A 97 -11.80 -2.38 7.72
CA ASP A 97 -10.53 -2.35 8.45
C ASP A 97 -10.63 -3.12 9.77
N THR A 98 -11.73 -2.95 10.50
CA THR A 98 -12.00 -3.69 11.74
C THR A 98 -12.11 -5.20 11.50
N ALA A 99 -12.78 -5.61 10.42
CA ALA A 99 -12.93 -7.02 10.06
C ALA A 99 -11.60 -7.66 9.61
N MET A 100 -10.82 -6.95 8.79
CA MET A 100 -9.51 -7.40 8.33
C MET A 100 -8.50 -7.49 9.48
N GLY A 101 -8.47 -6.51 10.38
CA GLY A 101 -7.60 -6.53 11.57
C GLY A 101 -7.91 -7.66 12.56
N LYS A 102 -9.14 -8.21 12.55
CA LYS A 102 -9.50 -9.41 13.32
C LYS A 102 -9.07 -10.72 12.65
N GLY A 103 -8.88 -10.71 11.32
CA GLY A 103 -8.42 -11.88 10.55
C GLY A 103 -6.91 -12.12 10.62
N GLU A 104 -6.12 -11.12 11.04
CA GLU A 104 -4.67 -11.22 11.22
C GLU A 104 -4.24 -11.79 12.59
N GLN A 105 -5.18 -12.07 13.50
CA GLN A 105 -4.90 -12.77 14.75
C GLN A 105 -4.86 -14.29 14.52
N SER A 106 -3.77 -14.80 13.96
CA SER A 106 -3.46 -16.24 13.99
C SER A 106 -2.02 -16.50 14.39
#